data_AF-A0A959BIC4-F1
#
_entry.id   AF-A0A959BIC4-F1
#
_cell.length_a   1.000
_cell.length_b   1.000
_cell.length_c   1.000
_cell.angle_alpha   90.00
_cell.angle_beta   90.00
_cell.angle_gamma   90.00
#
_symmetry.space_group_name_H-M   'P 1'
#
loop_
_entity.id
_entity.type
_entity.pdbx_description
1 polymer ?
#
loop_
_entity_poly.entity_id
_entity_poly.type
_entity_poly.pdbx_seq_one_letter_code
_entity_poly.pdbx_strand_id
1 'polypeptide(L)'
;MTSELNTMHQIAMEFVDEARSAHQRGEERTARLFFEKAFRLEKVVALAAPMQETYRLTRSVFLRSAASLALDCGLDNEAIQLLQLALSSQPHPAIEPELEELLVKVNARETHQEAATTVTGRLVGADLPNHQIKLQISDSMHLIAVFVPKDNFTKIIKEYWDNTVIVHGVMRPDGSIYLRDIQQAA
;
A
#
# COMPACT_ATOMS: atom_id res chain seq x y z
N MET A 1 2.55 -26.73 20.60
CA MET A 1 1.79 -25.65 19.93
C MET A 1 2.59 -24.35 19.85
N THR A 2 3.29 -23.90 20.91
CA THR A 2 4.17 -22.72 20.84
C THR A 2 5.45 -22.93 20.01
N SER A 3 5.96 -24.15 19.94
CA SER A 3 7.19 -24.47 19.20
C SER A 3 7.04 -24.22 17.69
N GLU A 4 5.91 -24.61 17.09
CA GLU A 4 5.68 -24.47 15.65
C GLU A 4 5.56 -23.01 15.23
N LEU A 5 4.82 -22.20 15.99
CA LEU A 5 4.71 -20.76 15.73
C LEU A 5 6.06 -20.04 15.84
N ASN A 6 6.87 -20.41 16.84
CA ASN A 6 8.23 -19.89 16.97
C ASN A 6 9.13 -20.34 15.82
N THR A 7 9.00 -21.58 15.34
CA THR A 7 9.75 -22.06 14.17
C THR A 7 9.35 -21.28 12.91
N MET A 8 8.05 -21.05 12.69
CA MET A 8 7.57 -20.24 11.57
C MET A 8 8.05 -18.79 11.64
N HIS A 9 8.05 -18.20 12.84
CA HIS A 9 8.62 -16.88 13.09
C HIS A 9 10.12 -16.84 12.74
N GLN A 10 10.88 -17.84 13.18
CA GLN A 10 12.31 -17.93 12.87
C GLN A 10 12.56 -18.01 11.36
N ILE A 11 11.81 -18.86 10.65
CA ILE A 11 11.90 -18.98 9.18
C ILE A 11 11.51 -17.66 8.50
N ALA A 12 10.51 -16.95 9.03
CA ALA A 12 10.16 -15.63 8.51
C ALA A 12 11.33 -14.65 8.67
N MET A 13 12.01 -14.65 9.82
CA MET A 13 13.19 -13.78 10.04
C MET A 13 14.37 -14.16 9.14
N GLU A 14 14.58 -15.45 8.85
CA GLU A 14 15.57 -15.88 7.85
C GLU A 14 15.26 -15.30 6.46
N PHE A 15 13.98 -15.30 6.04
CA PHE A 15 13.60 -14.63 4.80
C PHE A 15 13.80 -13.12 4.84
N VAL A 16 13.63 -12.46 5.99
CA VAL A 16 13.92 -11.02 6.14
C VAL A 16 15.41 -10.74 5.94
N ASP A 17 16.27 -11.57 6.51
CA ASP A 17 17.72 -11.43 6.36
C ASP A 17 18.15 -11.61 4.90
N GLU A 18 17.59 -12.62 4.22
CA GLU A 18 17.79 -12.81 2.78
C GLU A 18 17.24 -11.65 1.94
N ALA A 19 16.08 -11.11 2.30
CA ALA A 19 15.50 -9.95 1.62
C ALA A 19 16.41 -8.72 1.73
N ARG A 20 16.94 -8.45 2.93
CA ARG A 20 17.87 -7.34 3.19
C ARG A 20 19.18 -7.52 2.44
N SER A 21 19.73 -8.74 2.43
CA SER A 21 20.94 -9.08 1.67
C SER A 21 20.74 -8.87 0.16
N ALA A 22 19.61 -9.30 -0.40
CA ALA A 22 19.26 -9.08 -1.80
C ALA A 22 19.09 -7.58 -2.11
N HIS A 23 18.43 -6.83 -1.24
CA HIS A 23 18.25 -5.38 -1.39
C HIS A 23 19.60 -4.63 -1.40
N GLN A 24 20.52 -4.98 -0.50
CA GLN A 24 21.87 -4.42 -0.47
C GLN A 24 22.69 -4.70 -1.74
N ARG A 25 22.39 -5.80 -2.44
CA ARG A 25 22.97 -6.15 -3.74
C ARG A 25 22.28 -5.49 -4.94
N GLY A 26 21.22 -4.70 -4.71
CA GLY A 26 20.40 -4.10 -5.75
C GLY A 26 19.45 -5.08 -6.45
N GLU A 27 19.26 -6.28 -5.89
CA GLU A 27 18.39 -7.32 -6.44
C GLU A 27 16.93 -7.12 -5.99
N GLU A 28 16.34 -5.97 -6.35
CA GLU A 28 15.04 -5.51 -5.80
C GLU A 28 13.90 -6.51 -5.97
N ARG A 29 13.83 -7.19 -7.11
CA ARG A 29 12.80 -8.21 -7.37
C ARG A 29 12.96 -9.41 -6.42
N THR A 30 14.19 -9.82 -6.17
CA THR A 30 14.50 -10.93 -5.26
C THR A 30 14.20 -10.53 -3.82
N ALA A 31 14.62 -9.34 -3.40
CA ALA A 31 14.32 -8.79 -2.08
C ALA A 31 12.82 -8.77 -1.80
N ARG A 32 12.03 -8.25 -2.75
CA ARG A 32 10.57 -8.22 -2.66
C ARG A 32 9.96 -9.61 -2.48
N LEU A 33 10.41 -10.61 -3.25
CA LEU A 33 9.90 -11.98 -3.13
C LEU A 33 10.19 -12.58 -1.75
N PHE A 34 11.32 -12.25 -1.14
CA PHE A 34 11.65 -12.71 0.21
C PHE A 34 10.83 -11.98 1.29
N PHE A 35 10.65 -10.66 1.18
CA PHE A 35 9.75 -9.92 2.07
C PHE A 35 8.31 -10.46 2.01
N GLU A 36 7.78 -10.73 0.81
CA GLU A 36 6.45 -11.30 0.65
C GLU A 36 6.31 -12.69 1.30
N LYS A 37 7.35 -13.53 1.24
CA LYS A 37 7.37 -14.83 1.94
C LYS A 37 7.40 -14.67 3.44
N ALA A 38 8.28 -13.80 3.96
CA ALA A 38 8.38 -13.51 5.38
C ALA A 38 7.04 -13.00 5.94
N PHE A 39 6.43 -12.04 5.24
CA PHE A 39 5.15 -11.46 5.63
C PHE A 39 4.04 -12.52 5.73
N ARG A 40 3.92 -13.42 4.74
CA ARG A 40 2.91 -14.48 4.76
C ARG A 40 3.05 -15.38 5.98
N LEU A 41 4.28 -15.74 6.36
CA LEU A 41 4.54 -16.55 7.54
C LEU A 41 4.21 -15.78 8.83
N GLU A 42 4.70 -14.55 8.97
CA GLU A 42 4.40 -13.72 10.16
C GLU A 42 2.91 -13.49 10.34
N LYS A 43 2.17 -13.22 9.26
CA LYS A 43 0.71 -13.05 9.35
C LYS A 43 0.04 -14.31 9.90
N VAL A 44 0.42 -15.49 9.43
CA VAL A 44 -0.11 -16.76 9.95
C VAL A 44 0.23 -16.92 11.43
N VAL A 45 1.48 -16.65 11.81
CA VAL A 45 1.96 -16.75 13.19
C VAL A 45 1.20 -15.81 14.12
N ALA A 46 1.07 -14.54 13.72
CA ALA A 46 0.40 -13.51 14.49
C ALA A 46 -1.09 -13.82 14.71
N LEU A 47 -1.78 -14.32 13.69
CA LEU A 47 -3.21 -14.66 13.77
C LEU A 47 -3.47 -15.98 14.49
N ALA A 48 -2.51 -16.91 14.53
CA ALA A 48 -2.61 -18.19 15.23
C ALA A 48 -2.15 -18.11 16.70
N ALA A 49 -1.59 -16.99 17.13
CA ALA A 49 -1.09 -16.81 18.49
C ALA A 49 -2.21 -16.96 19.54
N PRO A 50 -2.01 -17.74 20.63
CA PRO A 50 -3.06 -17.95 21.63
C PRO A 50 -3.53 -16.66 22.31
N MET A 51 -4.82 -16.61 22.65
CA MET A 51 -5.44 -15.46 23.33
C MET A 51 -5.22 -15.44 24.85
N GLN A 52 -4.59 -16.46 25.42
CA GLN A 52 -4.34 -16.57 26.86
C GLN A 52 -3.33 -15.49 27.32
N GLU A 53 -3.50 -14.98 28.54
CA GLU A 53 -2.67 -13.88 29.07
C GLU A 53 -1.17 -14.20 29.11
N THR A 54 -0.80 -15.45 29.38
CA THR A 54 0.60 -15.91 29.37
C THR A 54 1.30 -15.68 28.02
N TYR A 55 0.54 -15.59 26.92
CA TYR A 55 1.06 -15.35 25.57
C TYR A 55 0.86 -13.92 25.09
N ARG A 56 0.36 -13.01 25.93
CA ARG A 56 0.07 -11.62 25.54
C ARG A 56 1.28 -10.93 24.93
N LEU A 57 2.45 -11.03 25.57
CA LEU A 57 3.70 -10.47 25.04
C LEU A 57 4.04 -11.06 23.66
N THR A 58 4.06 -12.39 23.55
CA THR A 58 4.37 -13.09 22.30
C THR A 58 3.42 -12.69 21.17
N ARG A 59 2.11 -12.63 21.44
CA ARG A 59 1.11 -12.19 20.47
C ARG A 59 1.34 -10.75 20.02
N SER A 60 1.63 -9.83 20.94
CA SER A 60 1.95 -8.44 20.59
C SER A 60 3.21 -8.34 19.73
N VAL A 61 4.24 -9.13 20.04
CA VAL A 61 5.48 -9.17 19.24
C VAL A 61 5.21 -9.68 17.82
N PHE A 62 4.46 -10.76 17.67
CA PHE A 62 4.13 -11.31 16.35
C PHE A 62 3.27 -10.36 15.51
N LEU A 63 2.25 -9.73 16.10
CA LEU A 63 1.44 -8.75 15.38
C LEU A 63 2.25 -7.53 14.94
N ARG A 64 3.15 -7.03 15.80
CA ARG A 64 4.07 -5.94 15.45
C ARG A 64 5.01 -6.34 14.32
N SER A 65 5.54 -7.56 14.36
CA SER A 65 6.43 -8.09 13.31
C SER A 65 5.70 -8.22 11.97
N ALA A 66 4.51 -8.82 11.97
CA ALA A 66 3.66 -8.95 10.79
C ALA A 66 3.30 -7.59 10.17
N ALA A 67 2.91 -6.61 10.99
CA ALA A 67 2.62 -5.26 10.53
C ALA A 67 3.86 -4.57 9.93
N SER A 68 5.02 -4.73 10.55
CA SER A 68 6.27 -4.16 10.02
C SER A 68 6.63 -4.75 8.65
N LEU A 69 6.47 -6.07 8.47
CA LEU A 69 6.71 -6.72 7.19
C LEU A 69 5.67 -6.37 6.12
N ALA A 70 4.43 -6.13 6.51
CA ALA A 70 3.42 -5.60 5.59
C ALA A 70 3.88 -4.24 5.02
N LEU A 71 4.44 -3.36 5.86
CA LEU A 71 5.00 -2.08 5.42
C LEU A 71 6.22 -2.25 4.51
N ASP A 72 7.11 -3.18 4.80
CA ASP A 72 8.26 -3.50 3.93
C ASP A 72 7.81 -4.04 2.57
N CYS A 73 6.64 -4.68 2.50
CA CYS A 73 5.99 -5.11 1.25
C CYS A 73 5.19 -4.01 0.53
N GLY A 74 5.06 -2.81 1.12
CA GLY A 74 4.19 -1.73 0.62
C GLY A 74 2.69 -2.03 0.74
N LEU A 75 2.30 -2.88 1.69
CA LEU A 75 0.91 -3.27 1.96
C LEU A 75 0.35 -2.45 3.14
N ASP A 76 0.24 -1.13 2.96
CA ASP A 76 -0.09 -0.18 4.04
C ASP A 76 -1.44 -0.51 4.72
N ASN A 77 -2.50 -0.77 3.93
CA ASN A 77 -3.82 -1.19 4.45
C ASN A 77 -3.75 -2.43 5.36
N GLU A 78 -2.94 -3.41 4.96
CA GLU A 78 -2.80 -4.67 5.69
C GLU A 78 -2.02 -4.45 6.99
N ALA A 79 -1.00 -3.59 6.97
CA ALA A 79 -0.29 -3.16 8.17
C ALA A 79 -1.24 -2.48 9.15
N ILE A 80 -2.11 -1.57 8.69
CA ILE A 80 -3.12 -0.89 9.52
C ILE A 80 -4.05 -1.89 10.19
N GLN A 81 -4.59 -2.84 9.42
CA GLN A 81 -5.50 -3.86 9.96
C GLN A 81 -4.83 -4.69 11.07
N LEU A 82 -3.57 -5.09 10.87
CA LEU A 82 -2.80 -5.83 11.88
C LEU A 82 -2.51 -5.00 13.13
N LEU A 83 -2.17 -3.71 12.97
CA LEU A 83 -1.91 -2.79 14.09
C LEU A 83 -3.19 -2.52 14.89
N GLN A 84 -4.31 -2.29 14.22
CA GLN A 84 -5.62 -2.11 14.87
C GLN A 84 -6.06 -3.38 15.62
N LEU A 85 -5.82 -4.56 15.03
CA LEU A 85 -6.06 -5.83 15.71
C LEU A 85 -5.20 -5.94 16.97
N ALA A 86 -3.91 -5.59 16.90
CA ALA A 86 -3.01 -5.62 18.05
C ALA A 86 -3.48 -4.71 19.18
N LEU A 87 -3.77 -3.45 18.88
CA LEU A 87 -4.19 -2.43 19.85
C LEU A 87 -5.55 -2.74 20.48
N SER A 88 -6.50 -3.29 19.70
CA SER A 88 -7.80 -3.71 20.22
C SER A 88 -7.76 -5.00 21.06
N SER A 89 -6.69 -5.80 20.92
CA SER A 89 -6.50 -7.09 21.62
C SER A 89 -5.79 -6.98 22.98
N GLN A 90 -5.77 -5.79 23.58
CA GLN A 90 -5.04 -5.48 24.82
C GLN A 90 -3.56 -5.87 24.70
N PRO A 91 -2.75 -5.13 23.94
CA PRO A 91 -1.35 -5.47 23.73
C PRO A 91 -0.57 -5.45 25.04
N HIS A 92 0.55 -6.15 25.10
CA HIS A 92 1.45 -6.07 26.24
C HIS A 92 2.02 -4.64 26.36
N PRO A 93 2.07 -4.03 27.56
CA PRO A 93 2.50 -2.63 27.74
C PRO A 93 3.91 -2.33 27.21
N ALA A 94 4.80 -3.33 27.18
CA ALA A 94 6.14 -3.17 26.62
C ALA A 94 6.17 -2.97 25.08
N ILE A 95 5.09 -3.35 24.38
CA ILE A 95 5.00 -3.33 22.92
C ILE A 95 4.00 -2.27 22.41
N GLU A 96 3.05 -1.87 23.27
CA GLU A 96 2.02 -0.89 22.94
C GLU A 96 2.57 0.42 22.34
N PRO A 97 3.64 1.05 22.89
CA PRO A 97 4.21 2.26 22.29
C PRO A 97 4.72 2.06 20.86
N GLU A 98 5.35 0.91 20.57
CA GLU A 98 5.84 0.60 19.22
C GLU A 98 4.68 0.40 18.23
N LEU A 99 3.56 -0.19 18.67
CA LEU A 99 2.38 -0.38 17.84
C LEU A 99 1.71 0.97 17.50
N GLU A 100 1.60 1.87 18.48
CA GLU A 100 1.07 3.21 18.27
C GLU A 100 1.96 4.03 17.32
N GLU A 101 3.28 4.00 17.54
CA GLU A 101 4.25 4.67 16.67
C GLU A 101 4.15 4.17 15.22
N LEU A 102 4.08 2.85 15.02
CA LEU A 102 3.91 2.26 13.70
C LEU A 102 2.58 2.67 13.05
N LEU A 103 1.49 2.74 13.83
CA LEU A 103 0.17 3.14 13.31
C LEU A 103 0.17 4.61 12.86
N VAL A 104 0.79 5.50 13.63
CA VAL A 104 0.96 6.90 13.24
C VAL A 104 1.78 6.99 11.95
N LYS A 105 2.89 6.24 11.86
CA LYS A 105 3.78 6.25 10.70
C LYS A 105 3.08 5.78 9.42
N VAL A 106 2.27 4.72 9.47
CA VAL A 106 1.56 4.22 8.28
C VAL A 106 0.42 5.16 7.86
N ASN A 107 -0.35 5.71 8.79
CA ASN A 107 -1.41 6.67 8.46
C ASN A 107 -0.84 7.95 7.81
N ALA A 108 0.35 8.38 8.22
CA ALA A 108 1.06 9.48 7.57
C ALA A 108 1.48 9.15 6.13
N ARG A 109 1.86 7.90 5.84
CA ARG A 109 2.17 7.43 4.47
C ARG A 109 0.92 7.41 3.59
N GLU A 110 -0.20 6.93 4.10
CA GLU A 110 -1.47 6.95 3.37
C GLU A 110 -1.90 8.39 3.04
N THR A 111 -1.78 9.30 4.01
CA THR A 111 -2.14 10.71 3.82
C THR A 111 -1.26 11.39 2.75
N HIS A 112 0.02 11.01 2.64
CA HIS A 112 0.94 11.58 1.66
C HIS A 112 0.82 10.97 0.25
N GLN A 113 0.31 9.74 0.13
CA GLN A 113 -0.01 9.13 -1.17
C GLN A 113 -1.32 9.68 -1.77
N GLU A 114 -2.06 10.50 -1.02
CA GLU A 114 -3.27 11.21 -1.43
C GLU A 114 -3.07 12.70 -1.76
N ALA A 115 -1.87 13.10 -2.21
CA ALA A 115 -1.66 14.49 -2.62
C ALA A 115 -2.61 14.84 -3.78
N ALA A 116 -3.66 15.60 -3.46
CA ALA A 116 -4.63 16.08 -4.41
C ALA A 116 -3.89 16.94 -5.45
N THR A 117 -3.87 16.47 -6.69
CA THR A 117 -3.26 17.16 -7.81
C THR A 117 -4.34 17.66 -8.75
N THR A 118 -4.04 18.77 -9.40
CA THR A 118 -4.86 19.33 -10.47
C THR A 118 -4.00 19.42 -11.71
N VAL A 119 -4.48 18.81 -12.80
CA VAL A 119 -3.76 18.76 -14.07
C VAL A 119 -4.69 19.19 -15.18
N THR A 120 -4.22 20.10 -16.02
CA THR A 120 -4.93 20.56 -17.22
C THR A 120 -4.29 19.96 -18.46
N GLY A 121 -5.09 19.36 -19.33
CA GLY A 121 -4.59 18.77 -20.57
C GLY A 121 -5.69 18.36 -21.53
N ARG A 122 -5.32 18.08 -22.78
CA ARG A 122 -6.25 17.61 -23.81
C ARG A 122 -6.42 16.10 -23.72
N LEU A 123 -7.65 15.61 -23.74
CA LEU A 123 -7.94 14.18 -23.77
C LEU A 123 -7.68 13.64 -25.19
N VAL A 124 -6.61 12.85 -25.32
CA VAL A 124 -6.10 12.37 -26.63
C VAL A 124 -6.16 10.85 -26.78
N GLY A 125 -6.50 10.12 -25.72
CA GLY A 125 -6.59 8.66 -25.79
C GLY A 125 -7.39 8.04 -24.65
N ALA A 126 -7.86 6.82 -24.89
CA ALA A 126 -8.60 6.02 -23.92
C ALA A 126 -8.23 4.53 -24.07
N ASP A 127 -8.10 3.84 -22.95
CA ASP A 127 -7.83 2.42 -22.82
C ASP A 127 -8.95 1.80 -21.98
N LEU A 128 -9.92 1.19 -22.66
CA LEU A 128 -11.09 0.59 -22.04
C LEU A 128 -10.74 -0.62 -21.14
N PRO A 129 -9.91 -1.58 -21.58
CA PRO A 129 -9.47 -2.68 -20.71
C PRO A 129 -8.89 -2.20 -19.37
N ASN A 130 -8.07 -1.15 -19.39
CA ASN A 130 -7.39 -0.63 -18.20
C ASN A 130 -8.15 0.50 -17.49
N HIS A 131 -9.28 0.95 -18.02
CA HIS A 131 -10.05 2.10 -17.55
C HIS A 131 -9.19 3.36 -17.38
N GLN A 132 -8.35 3.63 -18.38
CA GLN A 132 -7.46 4.79 -18.38
C GLN A 132 -7.78 5.76 -19.51
N ILE A 133 -7.70 7.06 -19.24
CA ILE A 133 -7.62 8.10 -20.28
C ILE A 133 -6.21 8.67 -20.32
N LYS A 134 -5.82 9.19 -21.48
CA LYS A 134 -4.52 9.85 -21.69
C LYS A 134 -4.72 11.33 -21.92
N LEU A 135 -4.05 12.13 -21.10
CA LEU A 135 -4.04 13.58 -21.23
C LEU A 135 -2.70 14.04 -21.80
N GLN A 136 -2.75 14.89 -22.82
CA GLN A 136 -1.59 15.66 -23.27
C GLN A 136 -1.57 17.00 -22.54
N ILE A 137 -0.53 17.25 -21.76
CA ILE A 137 -0.43 18.44 -20.92
C ILE A 137 -0.09 19.65 -21.78
N SER A 138 -0.81 20.76 -21.65
CA SER A 138 -0.72 21.92 -22.57
C SER A 138 0.70 22.49 -22.74
N ASP A 139 1.56 22.34 -21.72
CA ASP A 139 2.91 22.90 -21.71
C ASP A 139 3.99 21.90 -22.17
N SER A 140 3.62 20.66 -22.54
CA SER A 140 4.59 19.64 -22.96
C SER A 140 4.01 18.54 -23.85
N MET A 141 4.84 17.87 -24.65
CA MET A 141 4.44 16.64 -25.34
C MET A 141 4.28 15.44 -24.38
N HIS A 142 4.26 15.65 -23.06
CA HIS A 142 4.11 14.57 -22.09
C HIS A 142 2.66 14.12 -22.00
N LEU A 143 2.49 12.80 -22.00
CA LEU A 143 1.22 12.14 -21.76
C LEU A 143 1.15 11.65 -20.32
N ILE A 144 0.05 11.95 -19.64
CA ILE A 144 -0.26 11.42 -18.31
C ILE A 144 -1.43 10.45 -18.44
N ALA A 145 -1.31 9.30 -17.80
CA ALA A 145 -2.40 8.34 -17.66
C ALA A 145 -3.25 8.70 -16.45
N VAL A 146 -4.57 8.75 -16.65
CA VAL A 146 -5.55 8.99 -15.59
C VAL A 146 -6.45 7.76 -15.49
N PHE A 147 -6.44 7.11 -14.34
CA PHE A 147 -7.34 6.01 -14.00
C PHE A 147 -8.73 6.56 -13.67
N VAL A 148 -9.75 6.00 -14.30
CA VAL A 148 -11.13 6.46 -14.20
C VAL A 148 -11.98 5.36 -13.56
N PRO A 149 -12.84 5.68 -12.57
CA PRO A 149 -13.81 4.72 -12.04
C PRO A 149 -14.67 4.11 -13.15
N LYS A 150 -14.94 2.80 -13.06
CA LYS A 150 -15.63 2.01 -14.12
C LYS A 150 -16.95 2.66 -14.56
N ASP A 151 -17.70 3.20 -13.61
CA ASP A 151 -19.04 3.75 -13.85
C ASP A 151 -19.02 5.05 -14.68
N ASN A 152 -17.88 5.74 -14.73
CA ASN A 152 -17.76 7.07 -15.36
C ASN A 152 -16.97 7.04 -16.68
N PHE A 153 -16.28 5.95 -17.00
CA PHE A 153 -15.37 5.88 -18.14
C PHE A 153 -16.01 6.25 -19.47
N THR A 154 -17.10 5.59 -19.83
CA THR A 154 -17.78 5.81 -21.12
C THR A 154 -18.41 7.20 -21.19
N LYS A 155 -18.90 7.72 -20.06
CA LYS A 155 -19.48 9.07 -19.99
C LYS A 155 -18.41 10.13 -20.27
N ILE A 156 -17.28 10.03 -19.59
CA ILE A 156 -16.14 10.96 -19.73
C ILE A 156 -15.63 11.02 -21.17
N ILE A 157 -15.49 9.87 -21.83
CA ILE A 157 -15.07 9.86 -23.24
C ILE A 157 -16.08 10.57 -24.12
N LYS A 158 -17.37 10.26 -23.97
CA LYS A 158 -18.42 10.90 -24.79
C LYS A 158 -18.51 12.40 -24.58
N GLU A 159 -18.26 12.87 -23.37
CA GLU A 159 -18.42 14.26 -22.97
C GLU A 159 -17.17 15.11 -23.30
N TYR A 160 -15.97 14.55 -23.13
CA TYR A 160 -14.72 15.31 -23.17
C TYR A 160 -13.72 14.86 -24.24
N TRP A 161 -14.11 13.97 -25.17
CA TRP A 161 -13.21 13.54 -26.24
C TRP A 161 -12.65 14.73 -27.03
N ASP A 162 -11.33 14.73 -27.20
CA ASP A 162 -10.59 15.76 -27.93
C ASP A 162 -10.66 17.18 -27.34
N ASN A 163 -11.25 17.34 -26.15
CA ASN A 163 -11.36 18.60 -25.43
C ASN A 163 -10.26 18.75 -24.37
N THR A 164 -9.93 20.00 -24.04
CA THR A 164 -9.11 20.34 -22.88
C THR A 164 -9.94 20.21 -21.62
N VAL A 165 -9.41 19.47 -20.64
CA VAL A 165 -10.06 19.20 -19.35
C VAL A 165 -9.14 19.57 -18.20
N ILE A 166 -9.77 19.91 -17.08
CA ILE A 166 -9.12 20.04 -15.77
C ILE A 166 -9.47 18.77 -15.00
N VAL A 167 -8.45 18.00 -14.65
CA VAL A 167 -8.57 16.79 -13.84
C VAL A 167 -8.11 17.08 -12.43
N HIS A 168 -9.00 16.83 -11.48
CA HIS A 168 -8.68 16.77 -10.06
C HIS A 168 -8.57 15.30 -9.66
N GLY A 169 -7.46 14.94 -9.03
CA GLY A 169 -7.22 13.55 -8.67
C GLY A 169 -6.10 13.38 -7.68
N VAL A 170 -5.69 12.14 -7.47
CA VAL A 170 -4.57 11.78 -6.60
C VAL A 170 -3.44 11.26 -7.47
N MET A 171 -2.26 11.88 -7.36
CA MET A 171 -1.08 11.40 -8.07
C MET A 171 -0.54 10.12 -7.40
N ARG A 172 -0.36 9.08 -8.20
CA ARG A 172 0.20 7.81 -7.77
C ARG A 172 1.73 7.83 -7.90
N PRO A 173 2.46 6.97 -7.17
CA PRO A 173 3.93 6.90 -7.25
C PRO A 173 4.49 6.61 -8.65
N ASP A 174 3.69 6.03 -9.54
CA ASP A 174 4.04 5.74 -10.93
C ASP A 174 3.82 6.93 -11.89
N GLY A 175 3.41 8.08 -11.37
CA GLY A 175 3.11 9.30 -12.13
C GLY A 175 1.72 9.33 -12.78
N SER A 176 0.91 8.28 -12.61
CA SER A 176 -0.50 8.28 -13.04
C SER A 176 -1.39 9.01 -12.03
N ILE A 177 -2.61 9.35 -12.43
CA ILE A 177 -3.57 10.04 -11.56
C ILE A 177 -4.81 9.16 -11.37
N TYR A 178 -5.27 8.99 -10.14
CA TYR A 178 -6.61 8.45 -9.88
C TYR A 178 -7.63 9.59 -9.90
N LEU A 179 -8.61 9.50 -10.81
CA LEU A 179 -9.59 10.55 -11.03
C LEU A 179 -10.54 10.70 -9.83
N ARG A 180 -10.64 11.92 -9.30
CA ARG A 180 -11.69 12.33 -8.35
C ARG A 180 -12.78 13.13 -9.05
N ASP A 181 -12.39 14.11 -9.87
CA ASP A 181 -13.32 14.97 -10.60
C ASP A 181 -12.72 15.46 -11.93
N ILE A 182 -13.58 15.74 -12.90
CA ILE A 182 -13.19 16.22 -14.23
C ILE A 182 -14.20 17.25 -14.74
N GLN A 183 -13.68 18.32 -15.32
CA GLN A 183 -14.49 19.35 -15.96
C GLN A 183 -13.81 19.84 -17.23
N GLN A 184 -14.60 20.36 -18.17
CA GLN A 184 -14.06 21.01 -19.36
C GLN A 184 -13.34 22.30 -18.95
N ALA A 185 -12.15 22.53 -19.50
CA ALA A 185 -11.46 23.81 -19.33
C ALA A 185 -12.21 24.89 -20.13
N ALA A 186 -12.42 26.05 -19.51
CA ALA A 186 -13.09 27.20 -20.11
C ALA A 186 -12.28 27.84 -21.24
#